data_AF-A0A7X5VA34-F1
#
_entry.id   AF-A0A7X5VA34-F1
#
_cell.length_a   1.000
_cell.length_b   1.000
_cell.length_c   1.000
_cell.angle_alpha   90.00
_cell.angle_beta   90.00
_cell.angle_gamma   90.00
#
_symmetry.space_group_name_H-M   'P 1'
#
loop_
_entity.id
_entity.type
_entity.pdbx_description
1 polymer ?
#
loop_
_entity_poly.entity_id
_entity_poly.type
_entity_poly.pdbx_seq_one_letter_code
_entity_poly.pdbx_strand_id
1 'polypeptide(L)' 'MSFPSRRRVRLWFGPHQLADYIGEPAAAARHEAAMRRRFPGLAITNEPLPVVAPAADYSPADLHR' A
#
# COMPACT_ATOMS: atom_id res chain seq x y z
N MET A 1 -16.42 -10.03 -11.88
CA MET A 1 -15.96 -8.63 -11.79
C MET A 1 -14.72 -8.61 -10.92
N SER A 2 -13.55 -8.27 -11.47
CA SER A 2 -12.32 -8.14 -10.70
C SER A 2 -12.33 -6.76 -10.05
N PHE A 3 -12.43 -6.69 -8.72
CA PHE A 3 -12.27 -5.42 -8.02
C PHE A 3 -10.85 -4.91 -8.28
N PRO A 4 -10.66 -3.64 -8.69
CA PRO A 4 -9.32 -3.13 -8.94
C PRO A 4 -8.50 -3.30 -7.67
N SER A 5 -7.46 -4.13 -7.75
CA SER A 5 -6.56 -4.34 -6.63
C SER A 5 -5.82 -3.03 -6.39
N ARG A 6 -6.03 -2.43 -5.22
CA ARG A 6 -5.28 -1.24 -4.81
C ARG A 6 -3.78 -1.54 -4.88
N ARG A 7 -2.97 -0.50 -5.02
CA ARG A 7 -1.51 -0.61 -4.98
C ARG A 7 -0.95 0.18 -3.83
N ARG A 8 0.12 -0.34 -3.23
CA ARG A 8 0.86 0.27 -2.13
C ARG A 8 2.20 0.76 -2.66
N VAL A 9 2.42 2.07 -2.58
CA VAL A 9 3.67 2.73 -2.92
C VAL A 9 4.40 3.09 -1.64
N ARG A 10 5.61 2.57 -1.45
CA ARG A 10 6.45 2.87 -0.28
C ARG A 10 7.75 3.52 -0.69
N LEU A 11 8.14 4.56 0.04
CA LEU A 11 9.42 5.26 -0.09
C LEU A 11 10.36 4.81 1.03
N TRP A 12 11.61 4.57 0.67
CA TRP A 12 12.61 4.00 1.56
C TRP A 12 13.91 4.78 1.51
N PHE A 13 14.49 5.00 2.69
CA PHE A 13 15.87 5.44 2.87
C PHE A 13 16.66 4.31 3.53
N GLY A 14 17.34 3.52 2.69
CA GLY A 14 17.91 2.25 3.13
C GLY A 14 16.82 1.34 3.74
N PRO A 15 16.95 0.88 5.00
CA PRO A 15 15.96 0.04 5.65
C PRO A 15 14.76 0.82 6.22
N HIS A 16 14.80 2.16 6.25
CA HIS A 16 13.78 2.97 6.91
C HIS A 16 12.68 3.39 5.94
N GLN A 17 11.43 3.05 6.26
CA GLN A 17 10.27 3.52 5.51
C GLN A 17 9.98 4.98 5.83
N LEU A 18 9.95 5.83 4.81
CA LEU A 18 9.67 7.27 4.96
C LEU A 18 8.20 7.60 4.73
N ALA A 19 7.59 6.95 3.74
CA ALA A 19 6.20 7.21 3.37
C ALA A 19 5.54 5.95 2.82
N ASP A 20 4.22 5.90 2.99
CA ASP A 20 3.36 4.83 2.52
C ASP A 20 2.08 5.44 1.92
N TYR A 21 1.79 5.06 0.68
CA TYR A 21 0.63 5.51 -0.06
C TYR A 21 -0.13 4.33 -0.64
N ILE A 22 -1.42 4.22 -0.34
CA ILE A 22 -2.30 3.19 -0.89
C ILE A 22 -3.36 3.86 -1.75
N GLY A 23 -3.51 3.41 -2.99
CA GLY A 23 -4.50 3.98 -3.90
C GLY A 23 -4.78 3.09 -5.11
N GLU A 24 -5.62 3.59 -6.00
CA GLU A 24 -5.90 2.93 -7.27
C GLU A 24 -4.65 2.83 -8.15
N PRO A 25 -4.54 1.82 -9.04
CA PRO A 25 -3.35 1.59 -9.85
C PRO A 25 -2.83 2.83 -10.60
N ALA A 26 -3.72 3.60 -11.21
CA ALA A 26 -3.37 4.82 -11.95
C ALA A 26 -2.83 5.92 -11.03
N ALA A 27 -3.42 6.09 -9.84
CA ALA A 27 -2.98 7.08 -8.87
C ALA A 27 -1.63 6.70 -8.24
N ALA A 28 -1.45 5.41 -7.92
CA ALA A 28 -0.19 4.86 -7.43
C ALA A 28 0.96 5.04 -8.43
N ALA A 29 0.74 4.75 -9.72
CA ALA A 29 1.74 4.96 -10.76
C ALA A 29 2.13 6.44 -10.89
N ARG A 30 1.17 7.35 -10.83
CA ARG A 30 1.43 8.80 -10.86
C ARG A 30 2.22 9.25 -9.63
N HIS A 31 1.87 8.73 -8.46
CA HIS A 31 2.56 9.03 -7.21
C HIS A 31 4.02 8.57 -7.25
N GLU A 32 4.27 7.33 -7.68
CA GLU A 32 5.61 6.78 -7.88
C GLU A 32 6.45 7.65 -8.84
N ALA A 33 5.91 8.00 -10.00
CA ALA A 33 6.63 8.82 -10.98
C ALA A 33 6.99 10.22 -10.43
N ALA A 34 6.07 10.84 -9.69
CA ALA A 34 6.31 12.14 -9.05
C ALA A 34 7.42 12.04 -7.98
N MET A 35 7.40 10.99 -7.15
CA MET A 35 8.38 10.78 -6.10
C MET A 35 9.76 10.41 -6.66
N ARG A 36 9.83 9.58 -7.70
CA ARG A 36 11.07 9.27 -8.43
C ARG A 36 11.71 10.52 -9.03
N ARG A 37 10.89 11.44 -9.57
CA ARG A 37 11.39 12.72 -10.11
C ARG A 37 11.94 13.64 -9.02
N ARG A 38 11.31 13.67 -7.85
CA ARG A 38 11.66 14.60 -6.76
C ARG A 38 12.80 14.08 -5.87
N PHE A 39 12.95 12.75 -5.76
CA PHE A 39 13.91 12.10 -4.88
C PHE A 39 14.63 10.95 -5.60
N PRO A 40 15.56 11.24 -6.52
CA PRO A 40 16.23 10.22 -7.34
C PRO A 40 17.09 9.23 -6.54
N GLY A 41 17.46 9.56 -5.29
CA GLY A 41 18.26 8.70 -4.41
C GLY A 41 17.45 7.79 -3.48
N LEU A 42 16.11 7.90 -3.47
CA LEU A 42 15.27 7.06 -2.63
C LEU A 42 14.83 5.80 -3.36
N ALA A 43 14.79 4.68 -2.65
CA ALA A 43 14.18 3.47 -3.16
C ALA A 43 12.66 3.59 -3.07
N ILE A 44 11.97 3.28 -4.17
CA ILE A 44 10.52 3.38 -4.27
C ILE A 44 9.98 2.06 -4.79
N THR A 45 9.03 1.50 -4.05
CA THR A 45 8.36 0.22 -4.35
C THR A 45 6.90 0.49 -4.68
N ASN A 46 6.32 -0.26 -5.62
CA ASN A 46 4.90 -0.15 -6.00
C ASN A 46 4.30 -1.54 -6.19
N GLU A 47 3.72 -2.06 -5.11
CA GLU A 47 3.25 -3.44 -5.03
C GLU A 47 1.73 -3.50 -5.10
N PRO A 48 1.15 -4.53 -5.75
CA PRO A 48 -0.28 -4.79 -5.63
C PRO A 48 -0.63 -5.14 -4.18
N LEU A 49 -1.62 -4.45 -3.63
CA LEU A 49 -2.18 -4.73 -2.32
C LEU A 49 -3.39 -5.66 -2.53
N PRO A 50 -3.32 -6.93 -2.08
CA PRO A 50 -4.48 -7.79 -2.11
C PRO A 50 -5.60 -7.14 -1.31
N VAL A 51 -6.82 -7.16 -1.84
CA VAL A 51 -8.02 -6.83 -1.07
C VAL A 51 -8.17 -7.96 -0.05
N VAL A 52 -7.52 -7.80 1.10
CA VAL A 52 -7.86 -8.60 2.27
C VAL A 52 -9.26 -8.11 2.64
N ALA A 53 -10.28 -8.94 2.38
CA ALA A 53 -11.59 -8.71 2.96
C ALA A 53 -11.39 -8.41 4.46
N PRO A 54 -12.07 -7.40 5.03
CA PRO A 54 -11.93 -7.11 6.46
C PRO A 54 -12.07 -8.44 7.20
N ALA A 55 -11.12 -8.74 8.09
CA ALA A 55 -11.10 -9.97 8.85
C ALA A 55 -12.52 -10.24 9.33
N ALA A 56 -13.12 -11.32 8.81
CA ALA A 56 -14.49 -11.68 9.10
C ALA A 56 -14.70 -11.58 10.61
N ASP A 57 -15.67 -10.76 11.01
CA ASP A 57 -16.33 -10.79 12.30
C ASP A 57 -15.44 -11.19 13.48
N TYR A 58 -14.44 -10.38 13.83
CA TYR A 58 -13.91 -10.46 15.20
C TYR A 58 -15.01 -9.97 16.14
N SER A 59 -15.84 -10.91 16.60
CA SER A 59 -16.74 -10.68 17.70
C SER A 59 -15.95 -10.85 19.00
N PRO A 60 -15.82 -9.82 19.84
CA PRO A 60 -15.20 -9.95 21.16
C PRO A 60 -15.92 -10.97 22.08
N ALA A 61 -17.08 -11.49 21.66
CA ALA A 61 -17.81 -12.54 22.38
C ALA A 61 -17.15 -13.93 22.32
N ASP A 62 -16.27 -14.20 21.34
CA ASP A 62 -15.61 -15.52 21.21
C ASP A 62 -14.48 -15.74 22.23
N LEU A 63 -14.11 -14.70 23.00
CA LEU A 63 -13.08 -14.80 24.03
C LEU A 63 -13.59 -15.41 25.36
N HIS A 64 -14.90 -15.60 25.50
CA HIS A 64 -15.55 -15.95 26.78
C HIS A 64 -16.18 -17.35 26.85
N ARG A 65 -15.82 -18.27 25.94
CA ARG A 65 -16.34 -19.65 25.96
C ARG A 65 -15.23 -20.67 26.15
#